data_AF-A0AAU3SYL8-F1
#
_entry.id   AF-A0AAU3SYL8-F1
#
_cell.length_a   1.000
_cell.length_b   1.000
_cell.length_c   1.000
_cell.angle_alpha   90.00
_cell.angle_beta   90.00
_cell.angle_gamma   90.00
#
_symmetry.space_group_name_H-M   'P 1'
#
loop_
_entity.id
_entity.type
_entity.pdbx_description
1 polymer ?
#
loop_
_entity_poly.entity_id
_entity_poly.type
_entity_poly.pdbx_seq_one_letter_code
_entity_poly.pdbx_strand_id
1 'polypeptide(L)'
;MHPFSYGPAQDLLFGVVDVELDHEGGSLVVDGEGISRVEVRRAGGAAVESHVPIGTRDPDRLSMTVGGAEVSLRPAKGFLTRKSYRVDVGEYRLVPDSLDGSRLLRGGAVLGVFSSSGDGRVSVEWKGSPGADDAAVGYALAAAFGTGAEPMWKLTLDALLELWP
;
A
#
# COMPACT_ATOMS: atom_id res chain seq x y z
N MET A 1 6.68 0.32 21.01
CA MET A 1 7.15 -0.90 20.31
C MET A 1 7.90 -0.42 19.08
N HIS A 2 8.97 -1.09 18.65
CA HIS A 2 9.81 -0.63 17.54
C HIS A 2 9.04 -0.69 16.20
N PRO A 3 9.32 0.21 15.24
CA PRO A 3 8.82 0.06 13.87
C PRO A 3 9.22 -1.32 13.35
N PHE A 4 8.27 -2.03 12.72
CA PHE A 4 8.59 -3.27 12.04
C PHE A 4 9.27 -2.93 10.72
N SER A 5 10.58 -3.15 10.67
CA SER A 5 11.32 -3.14 9.42
C SER A 5 11.10 -4.51 8.77
N TYR A 6 10.39 -4.52 7.65
CA TYR A 6 10.11 -5.75 6.92
C TYR A 6 11.29 -6.06 5.99
N GLY A 7 11.53 -7.34 5.73
CA GLY A 7 12.63 -7.75 4.85
C GLY A 7 12.50 -7.07 3.48
N PRO A 8 13.60 -6.54 2.93
CA PRO A 8 13.55 -5.72 1.72
C PRO A 8 12.94 -6.50 0.55
N ALA A 9 12.20 -5.78 -0.30
CA ALA A 9 11.74 -6.32 -1.57
C ALA A 9 12.88 -6.30 -2.59
N GLN A 10 13.04 -7.39 -3.32
CA GLN A 10 13.99 -7.47 -4.42
C GLN A 10 13.27 -7.25 -5.74
N ASP A 11 13.56 -6.13 -6.39
CA ASP A 11 13.02 -5.74 -7.67
C ASP A 11 14.05 -5.95 -8.79
N LEU A 12 13.62 -6.48 -9.92
CA LEU A 12 14.51 -6.78 -11.06
C LEU A 12 14.95 -5.53 -11.83
N LEU A 13 14.19 -4.44 -11.77
CA LEU A 13 14.46 -3.17 -12.43
C LEU A 13 15.11 -2.14 -11.49
N PHE A 14 14.72 -2.14 -10.22
CA PHE A 14 15.11 -1.12 -9.25
C PHE A 14 16.05 -1.60 -8.13
N GLY A 15 16.36 -2.89 -8.09
CA GLY A 15 17.24 -3.47 -7.08
C GLY A 15 16.53 -3.66 -5.73
N VAL A 16 17.24 -3.33 -4.65
CA VAL A 16 16.71 -3.49 -3.29
C VAL A 16 15.79 -2.31 -2.97
N VAL A 17 14.58 -2.61 -2.53
CA VAL A 17 13.58 -1.63 -2.07
C VAL A 17 13.25 -1.94 -0.61
N ASP A 18 13.61 -1.01 0.27
CA ASP A 18 13.33 -1.08 1.70
C ASP A 18 11.93 -0.53 1.98
N VAL A 19 11.14 -1.28 2.75
CA VAL A 19 9.79 -0.90 3.18
C VAL A 19 9.72 -1.00 4.69
N GLU A 20 9.63 0.15 5.35
CA GLU A 20 9.46 0.26 6.79
C GLU A 20 8.03 0.70 7.09
N LEU A 21 7.25 -0.15 7.75
CA LEU A 21 5.87 0.15 8.11
C LEU A 21 5.69 0.01 9.63
N ASP A 22 5.33 1.12 10.27
CA ASP A 22 4.89 1.17 11.65
C ASP A 22 3.36 1.31 11.69
N HIS A 23 2.67 0.19 11.85
CA HIS A 23 1.21 0.14 11.95
C HIS A 23 0.68 0.99 13.12
N GLU A 24 1.32 0.86 14.27
CA GLU A 24 0.92 1.51 15.53
C GLU A 24 1.24 3.01 15.49
N GLY A 25 2.46 3.38 15.08
CA GLY A 25 2.88 4.77 14.91
C GLY A 25 2.24 5.46 13.70
N GLY A 26 1.73 4.70 12.74
CA GLY A 26 1.08 5.23 11.54
C GLY A 26 2.07 5.85 10.55
N SER A 27 3.27 5.30 10.42
CA SER A 27 4.26 5.77 9.47
C SER A 27 4.68 4.67 8.51
N LEU A 28 4.90 5.05 7.26
CA LEU A 28 5.52 4.20 6.25
C LEU A 28 6.61 4.95 5.52
N VAL A 29 7.74 4.28 5.31
CA VAL A 29 8.86 4.77 4.50
C VAL A 29 9.18 3.72 3.45
N VAL A 30 9.29 4.16 2.20
CA VAL A 30 9.85 3.38 1.10
C VAL A 30 11.10 4.08 0.61
N ASP A 31 12.20 3.34 0.51
CA ASP A 31 13.49 3.87 0.10
C ASP A 31 14.27 2.81 -0.71
N GLY A 32 15.28 3.25 -1.45
CA GLY A 32 16.13 2.38 -2.25
C GLY A 32 16.94 3.16 -3.27
N GLU A 33 18.11 2.65 -3.66
CA GLU A 33 19.04 3.35 -4.55
C GLU A 33 18.42 3.67 -5.93
N GLY A 34 17.53 2.80 -6.43
CA GLY A 34 16.91 2.93 -7.74
C GLY A 34 15.58 3.71 -7.76
N ILE A 35 15.09 4.17 -6.61
CA ILE A 35 13.74 4.77 -6.51
C ILE A 35 13.77 6.07 -5.71
N SER A 36 12.72 6.89 -5.87
CA SER A 36 12.54 8.06 -5.02
C SER A 36 12.08 7.63 -3.62
N ARG A 37 12.59 8.31 -2.59
CA ARG A 37 12.08 8.09 -1.23
C ARG A 37 10.63 8.55 -1.12
N VAL A 38 9.79 7.73 -0.49
CA VAL A 38 8.39 8.05 -0.18
C VAL A 38 8.13 7.91 1.30
N GLU A 39 7.43 8.87 1.88
CA GLU A 39 6.96 8.81 3.26
C GLU A 39 5.45 8.98 3.31
N VAL A 40 4.76 8.13 4.07
CA VAL A 40 3.33 8.27 4.39
C VAL A 40 3.20 8.40 5.90
N ARG A 41 2.38 9.34 6.36
CA ARG A 41 2.08 9.52 7.79
C ARG A 41 0.58 9.62 8.03
N ARG A 42 0.13 8.91 9.05
CA ARG A 42 -1.19 9.06 9.68
C ARG A 42 -1.08 10.07 10.81
N ALA A 43 -2.03 11.00 10.89
CA ALA A 43 -2.14 11.92 12.01
C ALA A 43 -2.37 11.17 13.34
N GLY A 44 -1.69 11.62 14.40
CA GLY A 44 -1.78 11.01 15.73
C GLY A 44 -3.17 11.13 16.36
N GLY A 45 -3.49 10.22 17.29
CA GLY A 45 -4.75 10.23 18.06
C GLY A 45 -5.96 9.64 17.35
N ALA A 46 -5.80 9.18 16.10
CA ALA A 46 -6.81 8.41 15.39
C ALA A 46 -6.91 6.98 15.93
N ALA A 47 -8.15 6.45 16.02
CA ALA A 47 -8.35 5.02 16.22
C ALA A 47 -7.76 4.25 15.03
N VAL A 48 -7.00 3.20 15.33
CA VAL A 48 -6.32 2.37 14.32
C VAL A 48 -7.31 1.33 13.78
N GLU A 49 -7.54 1.37 12.48
CA GLU A 49 -8.25 0.34 11.74
C GLU A 49 -7.29 -0.83 11.50
N SER A 50 -7.38 -1.89 12.31
CA SER A 50 -6.44 -3.02 12.28
C SER A 50 -6.35 -3.78 10.95
N HIS A 51 -7.36 -3.63 10.08
CA HIS A 51 -7.40 -4.25 8.76
C HIS A 51 -6.80 -3.36 7.66
N VAL A 52 -6.36 -2.15 8.00
CA VAL A 52 -5.67 -1.22 7.09
C VAL A 52 -4.22 -1.14 7.56
N PRO A 53 -3.21 -1.46 6.74
CA PRO A 53 -1.82 -1.51 7.21
C PRO A 53 -1.28 -0.17 7.74
N ILE A 54 -1.57 0.95 7.10
CA ILE A 54 -1.27 2.31 7.63
C ILE A 54 -2.26 2.75 8.73
N GLY A 55 -3.27 1.93 9.01
CA GLY A 55 -4.24 2.04 10.09
C GLY A 55 -5.40 3.01 9.87
N THR A 56 -5.49 3.66 8.71
CA THR A 56 -6.74 4.34 8.31
C THR A 56 -6.82 4.55 6.81
N ARG A 57 -8.04 4.67 6.28
CA ARG A 57 -8.30 5.12 4.90
C ARG A 57 -8.84 6.54 4.82
N ASP A 58 -8.92 7.26 5.94
CA ASP A 58 -9.37 8.64 5.99
C ASP A 58 -8.30 9.58 5.37
N PRO A 59 -8.55 10.18 4.19
CA PRO A 59 -7.58 11.04 3.53
C PRO A 59 -7.23 12.29 4.34
N ASP A 60 -8.15 12.79 5.18
CA ASP A 60 -7.92 14.00 5.99
C ASP A 60 -6.94 13.72 7.15
N ARG A 61 -6.61 12.45 7.38
CA ARG A 61 -5.67 11.99 8.38
C ARG A 61 -4.36 11.49 7.78
N LEU A 62 -4.19 11.57 6.47
CA LEU A 62 -3.02 11.02 5.77
C LEU A 62 -2.27 12.12 5.04
N SER A 63 -0.94 12.10 5.17
CA SER A 63 -0.04 12.87 4.32
C SER A 63 0.95 11.94 3.61
N MET A 64 1.40 12.37 2.44
CA MET A 64 2.37 11.63 1.64
C MET A 64 3.37 12.58 0.99
N THR A 65 4.64 12.19 0.98
CA THR A 65 5.69 12.87 0.21
C THR A 65 6.36 11.90 -0.76
N VAL A 66 6.76 12.39 -1.93
CA VAL A 66 7.54 11.66 -2.95
C VAL A 66 8.74 12.52 -3.30
N GLY A 67 9.95 12.00 -3.08
CA GLY A 67 11.18 12.78 -3.26
C GLY A 67 11.22 14.07 -2.44
N GLY A 68 10.51 14.10 -1.30
CA GLY A 68 10.36 15.28 -0.45
C GLY A 68 9.25 16.27 -0.88
N ALA A 69 8.61 16.08 -2.02
CA ALA A 69 7.46 16.89 -2.44
C ALA A 69 6.15 16.32 -1.90
N GLU A 70 5.29 17.18 -1.33
CA GLU A 70 3.98 16.76 -0.83
C GLU A 70 3.02 16.43 -1.97
N VAL A 71 2.32 15.30 -1.84
CA VAL A 71 1.33 14.83 -2.82
C VAL A 71 0.02 14.45 -2.13
N SER A 72 -1.10 14.71 -2.80
CA SER A 72 -2.42 14.38 -2.24
C SER A 72 -2.68 12.88 -2.33
N LEU A 73 -2.83 12.23 -1.17
CA LEU A 73 -3.18 10.82 -1.03
C LEU A 73 -4.68 10.68 -0.76
N ARG A 74 -5.40 9.98 -1.65
CA ARG A 74 -6.86 9.87 -1.60
C ARG A 74 -7.32 8.41 -1.69
N PRO A 75 -7.29 7.66 -0.57
CA PRO A 75 -7.90 6.35 -0.50
C PRO A 75 -9.41 6.46 -0.65
N ALA A 76 -10.03 5.58 -1.42
CA ALA A 76 -11.48 5.43 -1.42
C ALA A 76 -11.95 4.68 -0.16
N LYS A 77 -13.23 4.79 0.19
CA LYS A 77 -13.79 4.34 1.47
C LYS A 77 -13.72 2.83 1.76
N GLY A 78 -13.51 1.96 0.76
CA GLY A 78 -13.22 0.53 0.97
C GLY A 78 -14.35 -0.31 1.58
N PHE A 79 -15.62 -0.09 1.23
CA PHE A 79 -16.76 -0.73 1.95
C PHE A 79 -17.83 -1.40 1.07
N LEU A 80 -17.74 -1.34 -0.26
CA LEU A 80 -18.87 -1.74 -1.13
C LEU A 80 -18.50 -2.76 -2.19
N THR A 81 -17.46 -2.48 -2.96
CA THR A 81 -17.03 -3.32 -4.09
C THR A 81 -15.52 -3.38 -4.12
N ARG A 82 -14.92 -4.36 -4.83
CA ARG A 82 -13.45 -4.42 -5.00
C ARG A 82 -12.86 -3.08 -5.46
N LYS A 83 -13.53 -2.40 -6.39
CA LYS A 83 -13.11 -1.07 -6.89
C LYS A 83 -13.17 0.04 -5.84
N SER A 84 -13.92 -0.13 -4.75
CA SER A 84 -14.01 0.84 -3.66
C SER A 84 -12.77 0.89 -2.78
N TYR A 85 -11.81 -0.03 -2.96
CA TYR A 85 -10.50 -0.02 -2.31
C TYR A 85 -9.43 0.74 -3.08
N ARG A 86 -9.77 1.39 -4.20
CA ARG A 86 -8.82 2.19 -4.98
C ARG A 86 -8.13 3.26 -4.13
N VAL A 87 -6.92 3.63 -4.51
CA VAL A 87 -6.16 4.72 -3.89
C VAL A 87 -5.61 5.61 -5.00
N ASP A 88 -5.88 6.91 -4.94
CA ASP A 88 -5.43 7.90 -5.91
C ASP A 88 -4.30 8.76 -5.31
N VAL A 89 -3.21 8.99 -6.06
CA VAL A 89 -2.09 9.89 -5.71
C VAL A 89 -1.63 10.65 -6.95
N GLY A 90 -1.94 11.95 -7.06
CA GLY A 90 -1.61 12.71 -8.26
C GLY A 90 -2.16 12.04 -9.54
N GLU A 91 -1.28 11.67 -10.47
CA GLU A 91 -1.65 10.93 -11.69
C GLU A 91 -1.74 9.41 -11.51
N TYR A 92 -1.34 8.91 -10.33
CA TYR A 92 -1.32 7.51 -9.99
C TYR A 92 -2.64 7.03 -9.43
N ARG A 93 -2.94 5.77 -9.72
CA ARG A 93 -4.10 5.07 -9.17
C ARG A 93 -3.74 3.61 -8.92
N LEU A 94 -3.86 3.16 -7.68
CA LEU A 94 -3.83 1.75 -7.31
C LEU A 94 -5.26 1.22 -7.27
N VAL A 95 -5.59 0.18 -8.03
CA VAL A 95 -6.94 -0.41 -8.06
C VAL A 95 -6.84 -1.94 -7.99
N PRO A 96 -7.62 -2.60 -7.11
CA PRO A 96 -7.67 -4.06 -7.09
C PRO A 96 -8.09 -4.65 -8.43
N ASP A 97 -7.39 -5.68 -8.88
CA ASP A 97 -7.67 -6.36 -10.15
C ASP A 97 -7.84 -7.88 -10.00
N SER A 98 -7.20 -8.51 -9.02
CA SER A 98 -7.39 -9.92 -8.66
C SER A 98 -7.84 -10.07 -7.19
N LEU A 99 -7.69 -11.27 -6.62
CA LEU A 99 -7.97 -11.55 -5.21
C LEU A 99 -6.93 -10.92 -4.28
N ASP A 100 -5.67 -10.99 -4.70
CA ASP A 100 -4.45 -10.64 -3.96
C ASP A 100 -3.68 -9.48 -4.62
N GLY A 101 -4.06 -9.08 -5.82
CA GLY A 101 -3.34 -8.13 -6.65
C GLY A 101 -4.07 -6.79 -6.82
N SER A 102 -3.27 -5.74 -7.05
CA SER A 102 -3.76 -4.44 -7.50
C SER A 102 -2.90 -3.91 -8.63
N ARG A 103 -3.53 -3.29 -9.63
CA ARG A 103 -2.81 -2.57 -10.69
C ARG A 103 -2.48 -1.16 -10.26
N LEU A 104 -1.23 -0.77 -10.48
CA LEU A 104 -0.84 0.62 -10.50
C LEU A 104 -1.01 1.17 -11.92
N LEU A 105 -1.72 2.28 -12.04
CA LEU A 105 -1.89 3.03 -13.27
C LEU A 105 -1.31 4.43 -13.13
N ARG A 106 -0.74 4.98 -14.21
CA ARG A 106 -0.40 6.40 -14.35
C ARG A 106 -1.04 6.94 -15.62
N GLY A 107 -1.87 7.97 -15.51
CA GLY A 107 -2.59 8.53 -16.68
C GLY A 107 -3.44 7.48 -17.44
N GLY A 108 -3.85 6.41 -16.77
CA GLY A 108 -4.62 5.30 -17.37
C GLY A 108 -3.79 4.16 -17.97
N ALA A 109 -2.48 4.31 -18.12
CA ALA A 109 -1.59 3.22 -18.53
C ALA A 109 -1.23 2.33 -17.34
N VAL A 110 -1.29 1.01 -17.50
CA VAL A 110 -0.89 0.06 -16.45
C VAL A 110 0.63 -0.01 -16.38
N LEU A 111 1.18 0.26 -15.20
CA LEU A 111 2.62 0.21 -14.94
C LEU A 111 3.03 -1.17 -14.43
N GLY A 112 2.28 -1.71 -13.48
CA GLY A 112 2.55 -3.02 -12.90
C GLY A 112 1.37 -3.55 -12.07
N VAL A 113 1.47 -4.82 -11.71
CA VAL A 113 0.56 -5.51 -10.78
C VAL A 113 1.31 -5.77 -9.50
N PHE A 114 0.80 -5.26 -8.37
CA PHE A 114 1.41 -5.36 -7.06
C PHE A 114 0.63 -6.35 -6.19
N SER A 115 1.37 -7.08 -5.35
CA SER A 115 0.82 -7.95 -4.32
C SER A 115 1.49 -7.68 -2.96
N SER A 116 0.67 -7.53 -1.91
CA SER A 116 1.03 -7.33 -0.52
C SER A 116 -0.15 -7.70 0.38
N SER A 117 0.09 -8.52 1.39
CA SER A 117 -0.90 -8.88 2.42
C SER A 117 -1.01 -7.82 3.53
N GLY A 118 -0.35 -6.66 3.38
CA GLY A 118 -0.30 -5.64 4.43
C GLY A 118 0.73 -5.93 5.53
N ASP A 119 1.61 -6.90 5.30
CA ASP A 119 2.74 -7.25 6.15
C ASP A 119 4.03 -6.52 5.74
N GLY A 120 3.91 -5.37 5.05
CA GLY A 120 5.03 -4.59 4.53
C GLY A 120 5.82 -5.27 3.40
N ARG A 121 5.59 -6.55 3.10
CA ARG A 121 6.22 -7.23 1.95
C ARG A 121 5.43 -6.90 0.70
N VAL A 122 6.15 -6.55 -0.36
CA VAL A 122 5.55 -6.18 -1.64
C VAL A 122 6.28 -6.90 -2.76
N SER A 123 5.53 -7.52 -3.65
CA SER A 123 6.01 -8.01 -4.94
C SER A 123 5.31 -7.28 -6.08
N VAL A 124 5.98 -7.21 -7.23
CA VAL A 124 5.46 -6.53 -8.41
C VAL A 124 5.80 -7.27 -9.69
N GLU A 125 4.84 -7.30 -10.62
CA GLU A 125 5.05 -7.68 -12.02
C GLU A 125 4.90 -6.44 -12.91
N TRP A 126 6.01 -5.99 -13.50
CA TRP A 126 6.04 -4.81 -14.37
C TRP A 126 5.48 -5.11 -15.77
N LYS A 127 4.71 -4.18 -16.32
CA LYS A 127 4.11 -4.29 -17.68
C LYS A 127 4.73 -3.34 -18.71
N GLY A 128 5.79 -2.62 -18.32
CA GLY A 128 6.51 -1.67 -19.18
C GLY A 128 7.82 -1.22 -18.55
N SER A 129 8.23 0.01 -18.85
CA SER A 129 9.42 0.65 -18.30
C SER A 129 9.03 1.76 -17.31
N PRO A 130 8.64 1.40 -16.07
CA PRO A 130 8.38 2.37 -15.02
C PRO A 130 9.63 3.21 -14.69
N GLY A 131 9.43 4.43 -14.22
CA GLY A 131 10.47 5.26 -13.61
C GLY A 131 10.58 5.07 -12.09
N ALA A 132 11.54 5.75 -11.48
CA ALA A 132 11.80 5.70 -10.03
C ALA A 132 10.56 6.06 -9.18
N ASP A 133 9.84 7.13 -9.54
CA ASP A 133 8.61 7.53 -8.83
C ASP A 133 7.48 6.53 -8.99
N ASP A 134 7.38 5.88 -10.18
CA ASP A 134 6.35 4.87 -10.45
C ASP A 134 6.51 3.69 -9.48
N ALA A 135 7.75 3.24 -9.30
CA ALA A 135 8.09 2.19 -8.34
C ALA A 135 7.82 2.62 -6.91
N ALA A 136 8.37 3.75 -6.48
CA ALA A 136 8.23 4.21 -5.12
C ALA A 136 6.77 4.38 -4.69
N VAL A 137 5.95 5.01 -5.54
CA VAL A 137 4.52 5.17 -5.28
C VAL A 137 3.81 3.82 -5.24
N GLY A 138 4.11 2.92 -6.18
CA GLY A 138 3.51 1.58 -6.20
C GLY A 138 3.77 0.78 -4.92
N TYR A 139 5.04 0.71 -4.51
CA TYR A 139 5.46 0.06 -3.27
C TYR A 139 4.78 0.69 -2.05
N ALA A 140 4.77 2.01 -1.95
CA ALA A 140 4.17 2.71 -0.82
C ALA A 140 2.67 2.46 -0.71
N LEU A 141 1.94 2.50 -1.83
CA LEU A 141 0.50 2.26 -1.83
C LEU A 141 0.15 0.80 -1.51
N ALA A 142 0.89 -0.15 -2.07
CA ALA A 142 0.70 -1.57 -1.79
C ALA A 142 0.96 -1.90 -0.32
N ALA A 143 2.04 -1.38 0.26
CA ALA A 143 2.37 -1.61 1.67
C ALA A 143 1.44 -0.85 2.63
N ALA A 144 1.05 0.38 2.32
CA ALA A 144 0.20 1.19 3.21
C ALA A 144 -1.25 0.70 3.27
N PHE A 145 -1.79 0.16 2.17
CA PHE A 145 -3.20 -0.19 2.07
C PHE A 145 -3.47 -1.67 1.85
N GLY A 146 -2.42 -2.47 1.65
CA GLY A 146 -2.53 -3.83 1.15
C GLY A 146 -2.94 -3.86 -0.33
N THR A 147 -2.96 -5.05 -0.91
CA THR A 147 -3.48 -5.28 -2.26
C THR A 147 -4.57 -6.32 -2.25
N GLY A 148 -5.28 -6.45 -3.37
CA GLY A 148 -6.38 -7.37 -3.48
C GLY A 148 -7.64 -6.86 -2.78
N ALA A 149 -8.61 -7.76 -2.64
CA ALA A 149 -9.93 -7.42 -2.10
C ALA A 149 -10.46 -8.45 -1.10
N GLU A 150 -9.65 -9.42 -0.67
CA GLU A 150 -9.98 -10.20 0.52
C GLU A 150 -9.42 -9.49 1.73
N PRO A 151 -10.27 -8.89 2.57
CA PRO A 151 -9.78 -8.28 3.76
C PRO A 151 -9.51 -9.41 4.75
N MET A 152 -8.52 -9.22 5.63
CA MET A 152 -8.22 -10.13 6.73
C MET A 152 -9.46 -10.53 7.58
N TRP A 153 -10.59 -9.80 7.49
CA TRP A 153 -11.86 -10.18 8.13
C TRP A 153 -12.46 -11.48 7.59
N LYS A 154 -12.17 -11.91 6.36
CA LYS A 154 -12.66 -13.20 5.85
C LYS A 154 -11.94 -14.38 6.49
N LEU A 155 -10.62 -14.31 6.63
CA LEU A 155 -9.83 -15.33 7.34
C LEU A 155 -10.18 -15.38 8.83
N THR A 156 -10.49 -14.24 9.45
CA THR A 156 -10.99 -14.22 10.84
C THR A 156 -12.45 -14.66 10.95
N LEU A 157 -13.31 -14.38 9.97
CA LEU A 157 -14.70 -14.88 9.96
C LEU A 157 -14.76 -16.39 9.72
N ASP A 158 -13.96 -16.92 8.79
CA ASP A 158 -13.89 -18.37 8.53
C ASP A 158 -13.36 -19.10 9.77
N ALA A 159 -12.31 -18.58 10.43
CA ALA A 159 -11.82 -19.12 11.69
C ALA A 159 -12.84 -19.00 12.84
N LEU A 160 -13.64 -17.93 12.90
CA LEU A 160 -14.69 -17.75 13.90
C LEU A 160 -15.88 -18.69 13.64
N LEU A 161 -16.20 -18.96 12.37
CA LEU A 161 -17.27 -19.86 11.94
C LEU A 161 -16.87 -21.33 12.13
N GLU A 162 -15.60 -21.70 11.96
CA GLU A 162 -15.09 -23.03 12.29
C GLU A 162 -15.05 -23.33 13.81
N LEU A 163 -15.00 -22.28 14.64
CA LEU A 163 -15.07 -22.38 16.11
C LEU A 163 -16.50 -22.41 16.66
N TRP A 164 -17.52 -22.27 15.80
CA TRP A 164 -18.93 -22.41 16.16
C TRP A 164 -19.39 -23.85 15.84
N PRO A 165 -19.98 -24.59 16.81
CA PRO A 165 -20.37 -25.98 16.62
C PRO A 165 -21.55 -26.18 15.68
#